data_AF-A0A086P6U9-F1
#
_entry.id   AF-A0A086P6U9-F1
#
_cell.length_a   1.000
_cell.length_b   1.000
_cell.length_c   1.000
_cell.angle_alpha   90.00
_cell.angle_beta   90.00
_cell.angle_gamma   90.00
#
_symmetry.space_group_name_H-M   'P 1'
#
loop_
_entity.id
_entity.type
_entity.pdbx_description
1 polymer ?
#
loop_
_entity_poly.entity_id
_entity_poly.type
_entity_poly.pdbx_seq_one_letter_code
_entity_poly.pdbx_strand_id
1 'polypeptide(L)'
;MSDEAKTKKKKGGGMKVILLIVVALVLGGVGTAGGLYAAGFFSKKEEGPKVDPKKPVLVLAGENAEEVAKAHGMGAEAHGKGGAAGHPGKGIDLPAPANPAAYQATYFQLQAPFTSNMSDTDAFAQISIAVSTYYDMRVIEAIKTHEMAIRSQVLMLLAQQPVEILATPEGKRQLQGRIKGVINDVLKQKTGYGGIDNVYFTNFVIQ
;
A
#
# COMPACT_ATOMS: atom_id res chain seq x y z
N MET A 1 32.72 -79.23 -34.29
CA MET A 1 32.62 -78.69 -35.65
C MET A 1 31.33 -77.89 -35.72
N SER A 2 31.22 -76.65 -36.18
CA SER A 2 32.15 -75.64 -36.65
C SER A 2 31.36 -74.32 -36.68
N ASP A 3 32.04 -73.21 -36.44
CA ASP A 3 31.62 -71.87 -36.85
C ASP A 3 31.24 -71.81 -38.33
N GLU A 4 30.22 -71.00 -38.68
CA GLU A 4 30.35 -69.99 -39.75
C GLU A 4 29.20 -68.97 -39.73
N ALA A 5 29.56 -67.74 -40.09
CA ALA A 5 28.83 -66.50 -39.86
C ALA A 5 28.34 -65.82 -41.16
N LYS A 6 27.66 -64.67 -40.97
CA LYS A 6 27.38 -63.54 -41.91
C LYS A 6 26.02 -63.60 -42.63
N THR A 7 25.20 -62.53 -42.79
CA THR A 7 25.53 -61.09 -42.96
C THR A 7 24.30 -60.15 -42.95
N LYS A 8 24.48 -58.92 -42.41
CA LYS A 8 24.07 -57.56 -42.89
C LYS A 8 22.60 -56.99 -42.83
N LYS A 9 22.49 -55.90 -42.02
CA LYS A 9 22.20 -54.45 -42.33
C LYS A 9 20.81 -53.77 -42.08
N LYS A 10 20.93 -52.61 -41.37
CA LYS A 10 20.18 -51.29 -41.33
C LYS A 10 18.71 -51.26 -40.83
N LYS A 11 18.35 -50.56 -39.74
CA LYS A 11 18.32 -49.10 -39.39
C LYS A 11 17.18 -48.33 -40.08
N GLY A 12 16.27 -47.70 -39.30
CA GLY A 12 15.39 -46.66 -39.88
C GLY A 12 14.22 -46.05 -39.09
N GLY A 13 13.92 -46.43 -37.83
CA GLY A 13 12.68 -45.98 -37.17
C GLY A 13 12.74 -44.65 -36.39
N GLY A 14 13.79 -44.40 -35.62
CA GLY A 14 13.79 -43.34 -34.59
C GLY A 14 13.92 -41.90 -35.09
N MET A 15 14.57 -41.67 -36.25
CA MET A 15 14.88 -40.31 -36.73
C MET A 15 13.64 -39.56 -37.21
N LYS A 16 12.62 -40.27 -37.74
CA LYS A 16 11.38 -39.65 -38.24
C LYS A 16 10.46 -39.16 -37.13
N VAL A 17 10.47 -39.83 -35.97
CA VAL A 17 9.68 -39.44 -34.80
C VAL A 17 10.28 -38.20 -34.13
N ILE A 18 11.61 -38.12 -34.03
CA ILE A 18 12.30 -36.94 -33.50
C ILE A 18 12.06 -35.72 -34.41
N LEU A 19 12.08 -35.90 -35.74
CA LEU A 19 11.81 -34.81 -36.68
C LEU A 19 10.37 -34.29 -36.57
N LEU A 20 9.38 -35.16 -36.36
CA LEU A 20 7.98 -34.76 -36.16
C LEU A 20 7.75 -34.01 -34.84
N ILE A 21 8.43 -34.42 -33.76
CA ILE A 21 8.36 -33.72 -32.46
C ILE A 21 9.00 -32.33 -32.55
N VAL A 22 10.12 -32.19 -33.26
CA VAL A 22 10.78 -30.89 -33.46
C VAL A 22 9.94 -29.98 -34.35
N VAL A 23 9.32 -30.49 -35.41
CA VAL A 23 8.41 -29.70 -36.27
C VAL A 23 7.15 -29.27 -35.52
N ALA A 24 6.59 -30.13 -34.64
CA ALA A 24 5.46 -29.77 -33.79
C ALA A 24 5.83 -28.69 -32.75
N LEU A 25 7.06 -28.73 -32.19
CA LEU A 25 7.55 -27.70 -31.27
C LEU A 25 7.82 -26.36 -31.96
N VAL A 26 8.31 -26.37 -33.20
CA VAL A 26 8.57 -25.14 -33.98
C VAL A 26 7.27 -24.50 -34.47
N LEU A 27 6.28 -25.30 -34.88
CA LEU A 27 4.96 -24.79 -35.30
C LEU A 27 4.10 -24.37 -34.10
N GLY A 28 4.23 -25.04 -32.95
CA GLY A 28 3.53 -24.67 -31.71
C GLY A 28 4.14 -23.48 -30.98
N GLY A 29 5.46 -23.26 -31.09
CA GLY A 29 6.20 -22.30 -30.27
C GLY A 29 5.92 -20.83 -30.58
N VAL A 30 5.60 -20.48 -31.82
CA VAL A 30 5.36 -19.06 -32.21
C VAL A 30 3.89 -18.67 -32.02
N GLY A 31 2.94 -19.57 -32.34
CA GLY A 31 1.51 -19.28 -32.23
C GLY A 31 0.98 -19.26 -30.80
N THR A 32 1.45 -20.17 -29.94
CA THR A 32 0.97 -20.25 -28.55
C THR A 32 1.61 -19.19 -27.66
N ALA A 33 2.92 -18.94 -27.78
CA ALA A 33 3.58 -17.89 -27.00
C ALA A 33 3.15 -16.48 -27.43
N GLY A 34 2.99 -16.23 -28.75
CA GLY A 34 2.51 -14.94 -29.27
C GLY A 34 1.04 -14.65 -28.92
N GLY A 35 0.18 -15.67 -28.99
CA GLY A 35 -1.22 -15.55 -28.58
C GLY A 35 -1.39 -15.28 -27.08
N LEU A 36 -0.60 -15.93 -26.22
CA LEU A 36 -0.61 -15.69 -24.77
C LEU A 36 -0.04 -14.30 -24.39
N TYR A 37 0.91 -13.79 -25.16
CA TYR A 37 1.44 -12.43 -24.97
C TYR A 37 0.42 -11.36 -25.39
N ALA A 38 -0.23 -11.52 -26.54
CA ALA A 38 -1.26 -10.60 -27.02
C ALA A 38 -2.58 -10.67 -26.21
N ALA A 39 -2.92 -11.84 -25.67
CA ALA A 39 -4.07 -12.04 -24.79
C ALA A 39 -3.82 -11.63 -23.32
N GLY A 40 -2.63 -11.11 -23.00
CA GLY A 40 -2.31 -10.62 -21.65
C GLY A 40 -2.10 -11.72 -20.60
N PHE A 41 -1.92 -12.98 -21.00
CA PHE A 41 -1.65 -14.10 -20.08
C PHE A 41 -0.24 -14.05 -19.46
N PHE A 42 0.68 -13.27 -20.06
CA PHE A 42 2.00 -12.93 -19.50
C PHE A 42 2.15 -11.43 -19.18
N SER A 43 1.08 -10.65 -19.31
CA SER A 43 1.05 -9.34 -18.66
C SER A 43 1.15 -9.64 -17.18
N LYS A 44 2.33 -9.37 -16.64
CA LYS A 44 2.57 -9.25 -15.21
C LYS A 44 1.54 -8.24 -14.70
N LYS A 45 0.35 -8.73 -14.35
CA LYS A 45 -0.52 -8.09 -13.38
C LYS A 45 0.46 -7.78 -12.28
N GLU A 46 0.64 -6.49 -11.98
CA GLU A 46 1.33 -6.10 -10.77
C GLU A 46 0.46 -6.64 -9.63
N GLU A 47 0.57 -7.95 -9.37
CA GLU A 47 0.23 -8.54 -8.11
C GLU A 47 1.17 -7.83 -7.16
N GLY A 48 0.62 -6.82 -6.48
CA GLY A 48 1.26 -6.18 -5.36
C GLY A 48 1.90 -7.26 -4.48
N PRO A 49 3.02 -6.96 -3.83
CA PRO A 49 3.79 -7.93 -3.06
C PRO A 49 2.82 -8.78 -2.22
N LYS A 50 3.04 -10.10 -2.10
CA LYS A 50 2.20 -10.96 -1.25
C LYS A 50 2.21 -10.40 0.18
N VAL A 51 1.24 -9.55 0.49
CA VAL A 51 1.15 -8.81 1.74
C VAL A 51 0.30 -9.65 2.69
N ASP A 52 0.73 -9.77 3.95
CA ASP A 52 -0.05 -10.35 5.05
C ASP A 52 -1.54 -9.99 4.92
N PRO A 53 -2.48 -10.95 5.01
CA PRO A 53 -3.92 -10.70 4.84
C PRO A 53 -4.50 -9.60 5.74
N LYS A 54 -3.79 -9.22 6.81
CA LYS A 54 -4.19 -8.19 7.78
C LYS A 54 -3.65 -6.79 7.49
N LYS A 55 -2.78 -6.59 6.50
CA LYS A 55 -2.21 -5.27 6.20
C LYS A 55 -2.98 -4.59 5.06
N PRO A 56 -3.15 -3.26 5.11
CA PRO A 56 -3.76 -2.49 4.03
C PRO A 56 -3.06 -2.70 2.69
N VAL A 57 -3.83 -2.70 1.61
CA VAL A 57 -3.34 -2.77 0.23
C VAL A 57 -3.62 -1.47 -0.50
N LEU A 58 -2.79 -1.15 -1.50
CA LEU A 58 -3.00 0.02 -2.35
C LEU A 58 -4.26 -0.16 -3.21
N VAL A 59 -5.01 0.92 -3.42
CA VAL A 59 -6.24 0.96 -4.21
C VAL A 59 -5.93 1.51 -5.60
N LEU A 60 -6.22 0.75 -6.66
CA LEU A 60 -5.93 1.20 -8.02
C LEU A 60 -6.88 2.32 -8.45
N ALA A 61 -6.45 3.14 -9.41
CA ALA A 61 -7.27 4.22 -9.94
C ALA A 61 -8.60 3.67 -10.50
N GLY A 62 -9.72 4.23 -10.05
CA GLY A 62 -11.07 3.79 -10.43
C GLY A 62 -11.66 2.67 -9.57
N GLU A 63 -10.89 2.10 -8.63
CA GLU A 63 -11.41 1.13 -7.65
C GLU A 63 -11.96 1.82 -6.39
N ASN A 64 -12.87 1.13 -5.70
CA ASN A 64 -13.43 1.60 -4.44
C ASN A 64 -12.64 1.03 -3.24
N ALA A 65 -12.16 1.90 -2.36
CA ALA A 65 -11.33 1.53 -1.22
C ALA A 65 -12.05 0.59 -0.21
N GLU A 66 -13.37 0.66 -0.07
CA GLU A 66 -14.15 -0.26 0.78
C GLU A 66 -14.27 -1.65 0.17
N GLU A 67 -14.47 -1.73 -1.15
CA GLU A 67 -14.57 -2.99 -1.87
C GLU A 67 -13.24 -3.74 -1.88
N VAL A 68 -12.13 -3.02 -2.13
CA VAL A 68 -10.77 -3.56 -2.02
C VAL A 68 -10.53 -4.07 -0.59
N ALA A 69 -10.87 -3.30 0.43
CA ALA A 69 -10.71 -3.75 1.82
C ALA A 69 -11.53 -5.02 2.13
N LYS A 70 -12.80 -5.10 1.68
CA LYS A 70 -13.65 -6.29 1.85
C LYS A 70 -13.09 -7.51 1.13
N ALA A 71 -12.62 -7.36 -0.11
CA ALA A 71 -11.99 -8.42 -0.89
C ALA A 71 -10.70 -8.94 -0.23
N HIS A 72 -9.98 -8.06 0.46
CA HIS A 72 -8.75 -8.37 1.18
C HIS A 72 -8.95 -8.62 2.69
N GLY A 73 -10.15 -9.06 3.09
CA GLY A 73 -10.38 -9.68 4.41
C GLY A 73 -10.99 -8.78 5.48
N MET A 74 -11.49 -7.58 5.15
CA MET A 74 -12.19 -6.70 6.11
C MET A 74 -13.61 -7.22 6.50
N GLY A 75 -14.14 -8.24 5.81
CA GLY A 75 -15.52 -8.72 5.97
C GLY A 75 -15.77 -9.82 7.02
N ALA A 76 -14.73 -10.40 7.64
CA ALA A 76 -14.88 -11.42 8.67
C ALA A 76 -14.48 -10.86 10.04
N GLU A 77 -15.48 -10.52 10.85
CA GLU A 77 -15.38 -10.20 12.29
C GLU A 77 -14.56 -8.95 12.67
N ALA A 78 -15.09 -7.77 12.39
CA ALA A 78 -14.60 -6.50 12.93
C ALA A 78 -15.53 -5.92 14.01
N HIS A 79 -15.97 -6.75 14.96
CA HIS A 79 -16.46 -6.28 16.26
C HIS A 79 -15.97 -7.24 17.34
N GLY A 80 -14.96 -6.78 18.10
CA GLY A 80 -14.57 -7.40 19.36
C GLY A 80 -13.47 -8.46 19.26
N LYS A 81 -12.22 -8.01 19.24
CA LYS A 81 -11.23 -8.31 20.29
C LYS A 81 -9.95 -7.56 19.98
N GLY A 82 -9.65 -6.55 20.80
CA GLY A 82 -8.31 -6.01 20.90
C GLY A 82 -7.33 -7.12 21.22
N GLY A 83 -6.14 -7.04 20.64
CA GLY A 83 -5.06 -7.98 20.94
C GLY A 83 -4.21 -8.38 19.74
N ALA A 84 -3.73 -7.43 18.94
CA ALA A 84 -2.32 -7.51 18.60
C ALA A 84 -1.59 -6.75 19.71
N ALA A 85 -1.26 -7.46 20.79
CA ALA A 85 -0.19 -7.02 21.67
C ALA A 85 1.05 -6.91 20.78
N GLY A 86 1.33 -5.68 20.34
CA GLY A 86 2.47 -5.38 19.51
C GLY A 86 3.70 -5.93 20.19
N HIS A 87 4.39 -6.84 19.51
CA HIS A 87 5.80 -7.04 19.81
C HIS A 87 6.48 -5.65 19.76
N PRO A 88 7.51 -5.38 20.56
CA PRO A 88 8.32 -4.17 20.44
C PRO A 88 9.15 -4.23 19.14
N GLY A 89 8.47 -4.24 18.01
CA GLY A 89 9.03 -4.00 16.69
C GLY A 89 8.53 -2.64 16.24
N LYS A 90 9.42 -1.80 15.70
CA LYS A 90 9.03 -0.60 14.95
C LYS A 90 8.03 -1.06 13.88
N GLY A 91 6.76 -0.64 14.00
CA GLY A 91 5.78 -0.85 12.94
C GLY A 91 6.33 -0.36 11.59
N ILE A 92 5.81 -0.88 10.50
CA ILE A 92 6.36 -0.61 9.16
C ILE A 92 5.69 0.65 8.60
N ASP A 93 6.49 1.55 8.01
CA ASP A 93 5.93 2.64 7.22
C ASP A 93 5.57 2.09 5.84
N LEU A 94 4.29 2.15 5.50
CA LEU A 94 3.82 1.69 4.20
C LEU A 94 4.25 2.72 3.15
N PRO A 95 5.01 2.31 2.12
CA PRO A 95 5.61 3.27 1.19
C PRO A 95 4.56 3.92 0.31
N ALA A 96 4.68 5.23 0.11
CA ALA A 96 3.88 5.94 -0.88
C ALA A 96 4.08 5.31 -2.28
N PRO A 97 3.02 5.20 -3.10
CA PRO A 97 3.13 4.60 -4.43
C PRO A 97 4.07 5.42 -5.33
N ALA A 98 4.94 4.72 -6.06
CA ALA A 98 5.91 5.35 -6.97
C ALA A 98 5.24 6.13 -8.13
N ASN A 99 4.04 5.71 -8.54
CA ASN A 99 3.22 6.40 -9.51
C ASN A 99 1.85 6.73 -8.90
N PRO A 100 1.69 7.88 -8.24
CA PRO A 100 0.42 8.26 -7.60
C PRO A 100 -0.79 8.30 -8.54
N ALA A 101 -0.58 8.53 -9.85
CA ALA A 101 -1.67 8.57 -10.83
C ALA A 101 -2.27 7.18 -11.12
N ALA A 102 -1.56 6.10 -10.77
CA ALA A 102 -2.07 4.74 -10.92
C ALA A 102 -3.00 4.30 -9.76
N TYR A 103 -3.11 5.12 -8.72
CA TYR A 103 -3.83 4.76 -7.49
C TYR A 103 -4.89 5.79 -7.12
N GLN A 104 -5.95 5.32 -6.47
CA GLN A 104 -7.04 6.17 -6.01
C GLN A 104 -6.73 6.69 -4.60
N ALA A 105 -6.62 8.02 -4.45
CA ALA A 105 -6.49 8.64 -3.14
C ALA A 105 -7.83 8.62 -2.41
N THR A 106 -7.80 8.16 -1.16
CA THR A 106 -8.90 8.30 -0.20
C THR A 106 -8.59 9.44 0.74
N TYR A 107 -9.54 10.36 0.93
CA TYR A 107 -9.41 11.49 1.84
C TYR A 107 -10.32 11.30 3.05
N PHE A 108 -9.80 11.61 4.23
CA PHE A 108 -10.58 11.55 5.46
C PHE A 108 -10.34 12.79 6.31
N GLN A 109 -11.43 13.50 6.60
CA GLN A 109 -11.44 14.68 7.47
C GLN A 109 -11.55 14.23 8.93
N LEU A 110 -10.63 14.69 9.78
CA LEU A 110 -10.81 14.53 11.22
C LEU A 110 -11.95 15.46 11.68
N GLN A 111 -12.89 14.90 12.43
CA GLN A 111 -14.17 15.55 12.70
C GLN A 111 -14.04 16.80 13.57
N ALA A 112 -13.26 16.72 14.66
CA ALA A 112 -13.09 17.82 15.58
C ALA A 112 -11.83 18.64 15.23
N PRO A 113 -11.93 19.99 15.22
CA PRO A 113 -10.78 20.86 15.06
C PRO A 113 -9.82 20.74 16.24
N PHE A 114 -8.57 21.09 16.00
CA PHE A 114 -7.50 21.17 16.99
C PHE A 114 -7.39 22.60 17.47
N THR A 115 -7.48 22.81 18.78
CA THR A 115 -7.24 24.11 19.41
C THR A 115 -6.01 24.00 20.30
N SER A 116 -5.03 24.88 20.09
CA SER A 116 -3.80 24.94 20.89
C SER A 116 -3.41 26.39 21.12
N ASN A 117 -2.94 26.68 22.33
CA ASN A 117 -2.22 27.91 22.59
C ASN A 117 -0.87 27.88 21.87
N MET A 118 -0.36 29.06 21.53
CA MET A 118 0.94 29.23 20.92
C MET A 118 2.04 29.23 21.99
N SER A 119 3.26 28.84 21.63
CA SER A 119 4.34 28.63 22.61
C SER A 119 4.94 29.93 23.16
N ASP A 120 4.73 31.04 22.46
CA ASP A 120 5.48 32.29 22.55
C ASP A 120 4.61 33.54 22.75
N THR A 121 3.28 33.41 22.58
CA THR A 121 2.32 34.50 22.67
C THR A 121 1.03 34.04 23.35
N ASP A 122 0.16 34.98 23.74
CA ASP A 122 -1.19 34.68 24.25
C ASP A 122 -2.19 34.28 23.15
N ALA A 123 -1.72 34.21 21.89
CA ALA A 123 -2.54 33.79 20.76
C ALA A 123 -2.87 32.29 20.83
N PHE A 124 -3.95 31.90 20.16
CA PHE A 124 -4.30 30.50 19.96
C PHE A 124 -4.58 30.20 18.50
N ALA A 125 -4.33 28.95 18.10
CA ALA A 125 -4.65 28.46 16.77
C ALA A 125 -5.80 27.46 16.83
N GLN A 126 -6.70 27.57 15.86
CA GLN A 126 -7.71 26.57 15.55
C GLN A 126 -7.45 25.98 14.16
N ILE A 127 -7.17 24.68 14.11
CA ILE A 127 -6.70 23.99 12.91
C ILE A 127 -7.59 22.77 12.65
N SER A 128 -8.17 22.66 11.47
CA SER A 128 -8.85 21.45 10.99
C SER A 128 -7.94 20.73 10.00
N ILE A 129 -7.83 19.40 10.14
CA ILE A 129 -6.98 18.59 9.26
C ILE A 129 -7.76 17.48 8.55
N ALA A 130 -7.40 17.23 7.29
CA ALA A 130 -7.71 16.01 6.57
C ALA A 130 -6.43 15.24 6.28
N VAL A 131 -6.54 13.92 6.17
CA VAL A 131 -5.47 13.04 5.72
C VAL A 131 -5.80 12.47 4.34
N SER A 132 -4.78 12.02 3.61
CA SER A 132 -4.98 11.12 2.47
C SER A 132 -4.14 9.87 2.59
N THR A 133 -4.66 8.81 1.97
CA THR A 133 -3.99 7.54 1.80
C THR A 133 -4.33 6.93 0.44
N TYR A 134 -3.38 6.28 -0.21
CA TYR A 134 -3.63 5.41 -1.36
C TYR A 134 -3.96 3.97 -0.98
N TYR A 135 -3.96 3.66 0.32
CA TYR A 135 -4.33 2.36 0.84
C TYR A 135 -5.84 2.26 1.06
N ASP A 136 -6.31 1.02 1.18
CA ASP A 136 -7.71 0.71 1.42
C ASP A 136 -8.23 1.24 2.76
N MET A 137 -9.54 1.07 2.98
CA MET A 137 -10.25 1.64 4.13
C MET A 137 -9.75 1.18 5.51
N ARG A 138 -8.92 0.13 5.60
CA ARG A 138 -8.30 -0.28 6.87
C ARG A 138 -7.38 0.79 7.46
N VAL A 139 -6.77 1.64 6.63
CA VAL A 139 -6.01 2.80 7.15
C VAL A 139 -6.95 3.82 7.77
N ILE A 140 -8.07 4.12 7.12
CA ILE A 140 -9.07 5.07 7.64
C ILE A 140 -9.73 4.56 8.92
N GLU A 141 -10.07 3.27 9.00
CA GLU A 141 -10.61 2.68 10.23
C GLU A 141 -9.59 2.65 11.37
N ALA A 142 -8.30 2.45 11.07
CA ALA A 142 -7.24 2.57 12.07
C ALA A 142 -7.14 4.00 12.62
N ILE A 143 -7.29 5.03 11.77
CA ILE A 143 -7.33 6.44 12.20
C ILE A 143 -8.52 6.68 13.11
N LYS A 144 -9.73 6.26 12.71
CA LYS A 144 -10.95 6.42 13.52
C LYS A 144 -10.81 5.71 14.87
N THR A 145 -10.31 4.48 14.87
CA THR A 145 -10.13 3.66 16.08
C THR A 145 -9.12 4.28 17.05
N HIS A 146 -8.06 4.89 16.52
CA HIS A 146 -6.96 5.45 17.32
C HIS A 146 -6.92 6.98 17.33
N GLU A 147 -8.05 7.62 16.99
CA GLU A 147 -8.16 9.07 16.81
C GLU A 147 -7.76 9.84 18.08
N MET A 148 -8.10 9.31 19.26
CA MET A 148 -7.74 9.92 20.55
C MET A 148 -6.23 10.00 20.76
N ALA A 149 -5.51 8.91 20.44
CA ALA A 149 -4.05 8.86 20.58
C ALA A 149 -3.37 9.77 19.55
N ILE A 150 -3.86 9.75 18.31
CA ILE A 150 -3.41 10.64 17.24
C ILE A 150 -3.61 12.10 17.68
N ARG A 151 -4.81 12.43 18.16
CA ARG A 151 -5.14 13.80 18.58
C ARG A 151 -4.24 14.31 19.68
N SER A 152 -4.01 13.49 20.70
CA SER A 152 -3.11 13.84 21.81
C SER A 152 -1.71 14.20 21.31
N GLN A 153 -1.13 13.40 20.41
CA GLN A 153 0.22 13.67 19.89
C GLN A 153 0.27 14.89 18.98
N VAL A 154 -0.76 15.11 18.14
CA VAL A 154 -0.85 16.30 17.30
C VAL A 154 -0.99 17.57 18.15
N LEU A 155 -1.80 17.56 19.21
CA LEU A 155 -1.92 18.70 20.14
C LEU A 155 -0.58 19.01 20.83
N MET A 156 0.16 17.98 21.27
CA MET A 156 1.50 18.16 21.84
C MET A 156 2.49 18.77 20.84
N LEU A 157 2.40 18.40 19.56
CA LEU A 157 3.21 18.99 18.49
C LEU A 157 2.85 20.47 18.26
N LEU A 158 1.55 20.78 18.20
CA LEU A 158 1.04 22.14 17.97
C LEU A 158 1.43 23.10 19.10
N ALA A 159 1.37 22.65 20.35
CA ALA A 159 1.74 23.43 21.53
C ALA A 159 3.21 23.86 21.55
N GLN A 160 4.07 23.24 20.74
CA GLN A 160 5.50 23.57 20.62
C GLN A 160 5.79 24.52 19.44
N GLN A 161 4.79 24.90 18.64
CA GLN A 161 5.01 25.73 17.47
C GLN A 161 4.87 27.22 17.81
N PRO A 162 5.86 28.05 17.46
CA PRO A 162 5.77 29.50 17.59
C PRO A 162 4.89 30.10 16.48
N VAL A 163 4.28 31.27 16.76
CA VAL A 163 3.33 31.92 15.84
C VAL A 163 3.98 32.26 14.51
N GLU A 164 5.22 32.76 14.52
CA GLU A 164 5.89 33.24 13.31
C GLU A 164 6.11 32.10 12.31
N ILE A 165 6.34 30.87 12.79
CA ILE A 165 6.45 29.70 11.92
C ILE A 165 5.08 29.38 11.32
N LEU A 166 4.03 29.36 12.13
CA LEU A 166 2.68 29.01 11.68
C LEU A 166 2.05 30.07 10.76
N ALA A 167 2.53 31.31 10.80
CA ALA A 167 2.09 32.37 9.91
C ALA A 167 2.60 32.21 8.46
N THR A 168 3.70 31.46 8.25
CA THR A 168 4.33 31.32 6.93
C THR A 168 3.85 30.08 6.15
N PRO A 169 3.75 30.14 4.81
CA PRO A 169 3.47 28.96 3.98
C PRO A 169 4.51 27.84 4.17
N GLU A 170 5.78 28.19 4.30
CA GLU A 170 6.88 27.25 4.52
C GLU A 170 6.72 26.52 5.85
N GLY A 171 6.43 27.25 6.94
CA GLY A 171 6.20 26.66 8.25
C GLY A 171 4.96 25.77 8.29
N LYS A 172 3.88 26.16 7.60
CA LYS A 172 2.70 25.30 7.41
C LYS A 172 3.05 24.01 6.68
N ARG A 173 3.84 24.06 5.60
CA ARG A 173 4.30 22.84 4.88
C ARG A 173 5.16 21.93 5.77
N GLN A 174 6.06 22.51 6.57
CA GLN A 174 6.84 21.75 7.55
C GLN A 174 5.94 21.10 8.60
N LEU A 175 4.95 21.84 9.10
CA LEU A 175 3.98 21.33 10.07
C LEU A 175 3.15 20.17 9.48
N GLN A 176 2.69 20.24 8.23
CA GLN A 176 2.02 19.12 7.56
C GLN A 176 2.88 17.86 7.57
N GLY A 177 4.17 17.99 7.24
CA GLY A 177 5.14 16.88 7.27
C GLY A 177 5.32 16.29 8.67
N ARG A 178 5.43 17.14 9.69
CA ARG A 178 5.56 16.71 11.10
C ARG A 178 4.29 16.01 11.60
N ILE A 179 3.11 16.58 11.33
CA ILE A 179 1.82 15.97 11.68
C ILE A 179 1.69 14.61 10.99
N LYS A 180 2.03 14.50 9.70
CA LYS A 180 2.03 13.22 8.99
C LYS A 180 2.89 12.18 9.69
N GLY A 181 4.13 12.54 10.05
CA GLY A 181 5.05 11.67 10.76
C GLY A 181 4.46 11.18 12.09
N VAL A 182 3.92 12.10 12.89
CA VAL A 182 3.27 11.80 14.17
C VAL A 182 2.08 10.85 14.00
N ILE A 183 1.21 11.07 13.01
CA ILE A 183 0.07 10.18 12.76
C ILE A 183 0.57 8.78 12.39
N ASN A 184 1.50 8.67 11.45
CA ASN A 184 2.07 7.37 11.04
C ASN A 184 2.78 6.68 12.21
N ASP A 185 3.47 7.40 13.08
CA ASP A 185 4.12 6.83 14.26
C ASP A 185 3.10 6.25 15.25
N VAL A 186 2.00 6.96 15.51
CA VAL A 186 0.92 6.44 16.35
C VAL A 186 0.29 5.20 15.70
N LEU A 187 -0.01 5.23 14.40
CA LEU A 187 -0.57 4.08 13.69
C LEU A 187 0.38 2.87 13.77
N LYS A 188 1.67 3.06 13.47
CA LYS A 188 2.70 2.01 13.59
C LYS A 188 2.73 1.39 14.98
N GLN A 189 2.61 2.19 16.05
CA GLN A 189 2.61 1.69 17.42
C GLN A 189 1.34 0.94 17.79
N LYS A 190 0.18 1.31 17.23
CA LYS A 190 -1.13 0.76 17.60
C LYS A 190 -1.58 -0.40 16.71
N THR A 191 -1.24 -0.38 15.42
CA THR A 191 -1.68 -1.37 14.41
C THR A 191 -0.53 -2.14 13.77
N GLY A 192 0.72 -1.69 13.96
CA GLY A 192 1.90 -2.28 13.32
C GLY A 192 2.21 -1.72 11.92
N TYR A 193 1.39 -0.80 11.41
CA TYR A 193 1.59 -0.17 10.10
C TYR A 193 1.23 1.33 10.10
N GLY A 194 1.97 2.12 9.30
CA GLY A 194 1.57 3.47 8.89
C GLY A 194 0.71 3.41 7.61
N GLY A 195 0.62 4.51 6.89
CA GLY A 195 -0.07 4.52 5.58
C GLY A 195 -0.69 5.85 5.21
N ILE A 196 -0.44 6.92 5.98
CA ILE A 196 -0.82 8.27 5.60
C ILE A 196 0.23 8.82 4.63
N ASP A 197 -0.25 9.20 3.45
CA ASP A 197 0.58 9.78 2.39
C ASP A 197 0.75 11.29 2.58
N ASN A 198 -0.36 12.00 2.90
CA ASN A 198 -0.37 13.44 3.12
C ASN A 198 -1.36 13.89 4.21
N VAL A 199 -1.12 15.10 4.70
CA VAL A 199 -1.99 15.84 5.62
C VAL A 199 -2.31 17.19 4.99
N TYR A 200 -3.56 17.62 5.08
CA TYR A 200 -4.08 18.86 4.53
C TYR A 200 -4.69 19.69 5.65
N PHE A 201 -4.42 20.99 5.66
CA PHE A 201 -5.19 21.93 6.49
C PHE A 201 -6.45 22.32 5.74
N THR A 202 -7.61 21.98 6.29
CA THR A 202 -8.92 22.36 5.74
C THR A 202 -9.49 23.61 6.41
N ASN A 203 -8.97 23.96 7.58
CA ASN A 203 -9.14 25.26 8.21
C ASN A 203 -7.87 25.59 9.02
N PHE A 204 -7.45 26.84 9.04
CA PHE A 204 -6.28 27.29 9.81
C PHE A 204 -6.46 28.76 10.20
N VAL A 205 -6.82 29.00 11.44
CA VAL A 205 -7.02 30.34 12.02
C VAL A 205 -6.07 30.51 13.21
N ILE A 206 -5.44 31.68 13.32
CA ILE A 206 -4.70 32.13 14.50
C ILE A 206 -5.42 33.40 15.01
N GLN A 207 -5.70 33.47 16.31
CA GLN A 207 -6.41 34.56 16.97
C GLN A 207 -5.64 35.07 18.18
#